data_AF-X0YVB5-F1
#
_entry.id   AF-X0YVB5-F1
#
_cell.length_a   1.000
_cell.length_b   1.000
_cell.length_c   1.000
_cell.angle_alpha   90.00
_cell.angle_beta   90.00
_cell.angle_gamma   90.00
#
_symmetry.space_group_name_H-M   'P 1'
#
loop_
_entity.id
_entity.type
_entity.pdbx_description
1 polymer ?
#
loop_
_entity_poly.entity_id
_entity_poly.type
_entity_poly.pdbx_seq_one_letter_code
_entity_poly.pdbx_strand_id
1 'polypeptide(L)'
;CKYAVGKLRFVVGENQAELAYEGWAHLLAEGRQKPPPFKCPESALESYHLAATDDGLVTAAEAIAACAASGTRGLAVHMGASAASGQLALPESLVRCPVSAEQVLETELVTCSMCGQSLAPSALRGNRCRACRRLAAVSKDDPRMARALGVYPGLDHWRRWKIAETERAYILLAVGLLRQLLIVLDKETLDVLRAAEGQRLLGSWQELPQVEQQELLG
;
A
#
# COMPACT_ATOMS: atom_id res chain seq x y z
N CYS A 1 -34.42 24.01 -44.17
CA CYS A 1 -33.75 23.96 -42.86
C CYS A 1 -32.24 23.81 -43.05
N LYS A 2 -31.41 24.53 -42.28
CA LYS A 2 -29.95 24.38 -42.31
C LYS A 2 -29.51 23.35 -41.28
N TYR A 3 -28.68 22.40 -41.69
CA TYR A 3 -27.99 21.46 -40.80
C TYR A 3 -26.67 22.10 -40.37
N ALA A 4 -26.31 21.95 -39.10
CA ALA A 4 -25.09 22.48 -38.51
C ALA A 4 -24.18 21.32 -38.07
N VAL A 5 -22.89 21.45 -38.38
CA VAL A 5 -21.82 20.55 -37.94
C VAL A 5 -20.68 21.42 -37.44
N GLY A 6 -20.11 21.08 -36.30
CA GLY A 6 -19.03 21.87 -35.73
C GLY A 6 -18.34 21.20 -34.56
N LYS A 7 -17.53 21.99 -33.85
CA LYS A 7 -16.84 21.58 -32.63
C LYS A 7 -17.13 22.57 -31.52
N LEU A 8 -17.38 22.05 -30.33
CA LEU A 8 -17.31 22.79 -29.09
C LEU A 8 -15.88 22.70 -28.56
N ARG A 9 -15.33 23.84 -28.13
CA ARG A 9 -14.06 23.89 -27.41
C ARG A 9 -14.35 24.29 -25.97
N PHE A 10 -13.96 23.45 -25.03
CA PHE A 10 -14.02 23.72 -23.61
C PHE A 10 -12.65 24.19 -23.15
N VAL A 11 -12.61 25.25 -22.34
CA VAL A 11 -11.38 25.80 -21.77
C VAL A 11 -11.55 25.89 -20.27
N VAL A 12 -10.66 25.23 -19.52
CA VAL A 12 -10.64 25.24 -18.05
C VAL A 12 -9.25 25.67 -17.61
N GLY A 13 -9.11 26.95 -17.25
CA GLY A 13 -7.80 27.57 -17.04
C GLY A 13 -7.01 27.60 -18.34
N GLU A 14 -5.83 26.98 -18.34
CA GLU A 14 -4.97 26.85 -19.53
C GLU A 14 -5.25 25.57 -20.34
N ASN A 15 -6.09 24.67 -19.82
CA ASN A 15 -6.37 23.37 -20.42
C ASN A 15 -7.59 23.43 -21.35
N GLN A 16 -7.60 22.59 -22.38
CA GLN A 16 -8.70 22.57 -23.35
C GLN A 16 -9.08 21.16 -23.81
N ALA A 17 -10.34 20.99 -24.17
CA ALA A 17 -10.86 19.80 -24.85
C ALA A 17 -11.83 20.18 -25.97
N GLU A 18 -11.99 19.31 -26.96
CA GLU A 18 -12.91 19.51 -28.07
C GLU A 18 -13.97 18.40 -28.14
N LEU A 19 -15.19 18.75 -28.52
CA LEU A 19 -16.29 17.82 -28.77
C LEU A 19 -16.97 18.16 -30.09
N ALA A 20 -17.02 17.21 -31.01
CA ALA A 20 -17.79 17.37 -32.24
C ALA A 20 -19.29 17.35 -31.94
N TYR A 21 -20.07 18.15 -32.66
CA TYR A 21 -21.53 18.14 -32.60
C TYR A 21 -22.15 18.26 -33.99
N GLU A 22 -23.36 17.75 -34.11
CA GLU A 22 -24.21 17.91 -35.28
C GLU A 22 -25.68 18.09 -34.89
N GLY A 23 -26.45 18.79 -35.71
CA GLY A 23 -27.88 18.98 -35.46
C GLY A 23 -28.53 20.03 -36.35
N TRP A 24 -29.84 20.18 -36.22
CA TRP A 24 -30.56 21.21 -36.95
C TRP A 24 -30.32 22.57 -36.31
N ALA A 25 -29.81 23.54 -37.09
CA ALA A 25 -29.37 24.83 -36.57
C ALA A 25 -30.45 25.57 -35.76
N HIS A 26 -31.71 25.52 -36.21
CA HIS A 26 -32.83 26.15 -35.50
C HIS A 26 -33.14 25.48 -34.16
N LEU A 27 -33.05 24.15 -34.06
CA LEU A 27 -33.29 23.42 -32.80
C LEU A 27 -32.18 23.69 -31.78
N LEU A 28 -30.93 23.81 -32.24
CA LEU A 28 -29.79 24.19 -31.39
C LEU A 28 -29.93 25.63 -30.89
N ALA A 29 -30.30 26.57 -31.77
CA ALA A 29 -30.47 27.99 -31.42
C ALA A 29 -31.64 28.22 -30.45
N GLU A 30 -32.74 27.47 -30.59
CA GLU A 30 -33.89 27.52 -29.69
C GLU A 30 -33.69 26.71 -28.41
N GLY A 31 -32.56 26.02 -28.25
CA GLY A 31 -32.27 25.15 -27.10
C GLY A 31 -33.14 23.89 -27.02
N ARG A 32 -33.91 23.60 -28.08
CA ARG A 32 -34.75 22.39 -28.21
C ARG A 32 -33.94 21.13 -28.48
N GLN A 33 -32.74 21.30 -29.04
CA GLN A 33 -31.71 20.28 -29.14
C GLN A 33 -30.46 20.80 -28.43
N LYS A 34 -29.79 19.95 -27.64
CA LYS A 34 -28.47 20.25 -27.08
C LYS A 34 -27.41 19.47 -27.84
N PRO A 35 -26.17 20.00 -27.92
CA PRO A 35 -25.02 19.18 -28.26
C PRO A 35 -24.93 17.96 -27.32
N PRO A 36 -24.30 16.86 -27.77
CA PRO A 36 -24.06 15.71 -26.90
C PRO A 36 -23.24 16.12 -25.65
N PRO A 37 -23.38 15.40 -24.53
CA PRO A 37 -22.49 15.60 -23.39
C PRO A 37 -21.05 15.26 -23.78
N PHE A 38 -20.10 15.85 -23.08
CA PHE A 38 -18.70 15.46 -23.23
C PHE A 38 -18.50 14.09 -22.59
N LYS A 39 -17.83 13.19 -23.31
CA LYS A 39 -17.51 11.85 -22.83
C LYS A 39 -16.03 11.78 -22.49
N CYS A 40 -15.72 11.47 -21.23
CA CYS A 40 -14.37 11.18 -20.82
C CYS A 40 -13.85 9.95 -21.59
N PRO A 41 -12.68 10.03 -22.27
CA PRO A 41 -12.15 8.89 -23.02
C PRO A 41 -11.74 7.71 -22.13
N GLU A 42 -11.42 7.97 -20.86
CA GLU A 42 -10.87 6.97 -19.95
C GLU A 42 -11.91 6.40 -18.98
N SER A 43 -12.73 7.25 -18.36
CA SER A 43 -13.79 6.81 -17.44
C SER A 43 -15.10 6.46 -18.14
N ALA A 44 -15.24 6.80 -19.43
CA ALA A 44 -16.48 6.72 -20.20
C ALA A 44 -17.67 7.51 -19.63
N LEU A 45 -17.47 8.28 -18.55
CA LEU A 45 -18.50 9.14 -17.97
C LEU A 45 -18.84 10.29 -18.92
N GLU A 46 -20.14 10.52 -19.07
CA GLU A 46 -20.70 11.57 -19.91
C GLU A 46 -21.25 12.68 -19.02
N SER A 47 -20.80 13.93 -19.25
CA SER A 47 -21.22 15.07 -18.44
C SER A 47 -21.24 16.37 -19.25
N TYR A 48 -22.08 17.30 -18.80
CA TYR A 48 -22.04 18.71 -19.21
C TYR A 48 -21.23 19.57 -18.24
N HIS A 49 -20.78 19.01 -17.11
CA HIS A 49 -19.94 19.65 -16.12
C HIS A 49 -18.50 19.22 -16.34
N LEU A 50 -17.65 20.16 -16.76
CA LEU A 50 -16.27 19.89 -17.08
C LEU A 50 -15.33 20.58 -16.10
N ALA A 51 -14.27 19.89 -15.76
CA ALA A 51 -13.17 20.39 -14.95
C ALA A 51 -11.84 19.85 -15.48
N ALA A 52 -10.74 20.43 -15.03
CA ALA A 52 -9.39 19.96 -15.30
C ALA A 52 -8.81 19.27 -14.06
N THR A 53 -8.19 18.12 -14.27
CA THR A 53 -7.27 17.49 -13.32
C THR A 53 -5.97 18.29 -13.21
N ASP A 54 -5.14 17.98 -12.22
CA ASP A 54 -3.90 18.73 -12.00
C ASP A 54 -2.81 18.44 -13.06
N ASP A 55 -2.90 17.31 -13.78
CA ASP A 55 -2.09 16.99 -14.97
C ASP A 55 -2.64 17.59 -16.28
N GLY A 56 -3.73 18.36 -16.19
CA GLY A 56 -4.26 19.16 -17.30
C GLY A 56 -5.31 18.47 -18.18
N LEU A 57 -5.75 17.25 -17.84
CA LEU A 57 -6.83 16.59 -18.55
C LEU A 57 -8.17 17.28 -18.26
N VAL A 58 -8.82 17.81 -19.29
CA VAL A 58 -10.21 18.30 -19.20
C VAL A 58 -11.16 17.12 -19.36
N THR A 59 -12.00 16.89 -18.35
CA THR A 59 -12.88 15.73 -18.26
C THR A 59 -14.16 16.06 -17.48
N ALA A 60 -15.09 15.10 -17.41
CA ALA A 60 -16.27 15.19 -16.56
C ALA A 60 -15.86 15.45 -15.11
N ALA A 61 -16.42 16.49 -14.49
CA ALA A 61 -16.07 16.89 -13.13
C ALA A 61 -16.32 15.75 -12.11
N GLU A 62 -17.35 14.94 -12.36
CA GLU A 62 -17.72 13.78 -11.57
C GLU A 62 -16.72 12.60 -11.70
N ALA A 63 -15.84 12.62 -12.70
CA ALA A 63 -14.80 11.62 -12.88
C ALA A 63 -13.51 11.95 -12.09
N ILE A 64 -13.41 13.14 -11.51
CA ILE A 64 -12.22 13.61 -10.80
C ILE A 64 -12.36 13.32 -9.30
N ALA A 65 -11.33 12.73 -8.72
CA ALA A 65 -11.17 12.56 -7.28
C ALA A 65 -9.86 13.20 -6.81
N ALA A 66 -9.79 13.51 -5.51
CA ALA A 66 -8.57 13.96 -4.87
C ALA A 66 -7.88 12.79 -4.18
N CYS A 67 -6.57 12.66 -4.39
CA CYS A 67 -5.74 11.71 -3.67
C CYS A 67 -5.72 12.05 -2.18
N ALA A 68 -6.10 11.11 -1.31
CA ALA A 68 -6.12 11.32 0.13
C ALA A 68 -4.72 11.58 0.72
N ALA A 69 -3.65 11.09 0.08
CA ALA A 69 -2.28 11.28 0.55
C ALA A 69 -1.69 12.64 0.14
N SER A 70 -1.87 13.05 -1.12
CA SER A 70 -1.21 14.24 -1.69
C SER A 70 -2.14 15.43 -1.92
N GLY A 71 -3.46 15.21 -1.94
CA GLY A 71 -4.46 16.19 -2.37
C GLY A 71 -4.54 16.38 -3.88
N THR A 72 -3.67 15.74 -4.67
CA THR A 72 -3.64 15.86 -6.13
C THR A 72 -4.94 15.37 -6.74
N ARG A 73 -5.51 16.16 -7.64
CA ARG A 73 -6.74 15.83 -8.36
C ARG A 73 -6.41 15.09 -9.65
N GLY A 74 -6.96 13.90 -9.78
CA GLY A 74 -6.80 13.04 -10.96
C GLY A 74 -8.08 12.28 -11.25
N LEU A 75 -8.07 11.46 -12.30
CA LEU A 75 -9.20 10.59 -12.59
C LEU A 75 -9.37 9.53 -11.51
N ALA A 76 -10.58 9.39 -10.98
CA ALA A 76 -10.90 8.41 -9.94
C ALA A 76 -10.63 6.96 -10.40
N VAL A 77 -10.78 6.68 -11.71
CA VAL A 77 -10.53 5.35 -12.29
C VAL A 77 -9.05 4.93 -12.21
N HIS A 78 -8.13 5.89 -12.06
CA HIS A 78 -6.70 5.64 -11.91
C HIS A 78 -6.24 5.56 -10.46
N MET A 79 -7.16 5.77 -9.50
CA MET A 79 -6.85 5.71 -8.08
C MET A 79 -7.20 4.34 -7.50
N GLY A 80 -6.44 3.91 -6.50
CA GLY A 80 -6.76 2.76 -5.67
C GLY A 80 -7.47 3.20 -4.38
N ALA A 81 -8.31 2.33 -3.83
CA ALA A 81 -8.92 2.55 -2.51
C ALA A 81 -8.08 1.88 -1.42
N SER A 82 -7.83 2.58 -0.32
CA SER A 82 -7.26 1.97 0.88
C SER A 82 -8.22 0.94 1.46
N ALA A 83 -7.73 -0.26 1.75
CA ALA A 83 -8.50 -1.29 2.43
C ALA A 83 -8.86 -0.93 3.88
N ALA A 84 -8.14 0.01 4.50
CA ALA A 84 -8.36 0.40 5.89
C ALA A 84 -9.46 1.47 6.04
N SER A 85 -9.47 2.49 5.19
CA SER A 85 -10.42 3.61 5.28
C SER A 85 -11.39 3.73 4.10
N GLY A 86 -11.11 3.06 2.98
CA GLY A 86 -11.82 3.26 1.71
C GLY A 86 -11.45 4.55 0.97
N GLN A 87 -10.49 5.33 1.48
CA GLN A 87 -10.06 6.56 0.83
C GLN A 87 -9.34 6.27 -0.50
N LEU A 88 -9.63 7.09 -1.52
CA LEU A 88 -8.95 7.01 -2.81
C LEU A 88 -7.59 7.69 -2.74
N ALA A 89 -6.59 7.04 -3.31
CA ALA A 89 -5.26 7.59 -3.46
C ALA A 89 -4.62 7.14 -4.77
N LEU A 90 -3.62 7.89 -5.21
CA LEU A 90 -2.79 7.49 -6.33
C LEU A 90 -2.08 6.16 -6.01
N PRO A 91 -1.90 5.26 -6.99
CA PRO A 91 -1.31 3.94 -6.76
C PRO A 91 0.05 3.98 -6.06
N GLU A 92 0.88 4.97 -6.35
CA GLU A 92 2.19 5.19 -5.73
C GLU A 92 2.12 5.62 -4.25
N SER A 93 0.98 6.13 -3.81
CA SER A 93 0.73 6.50 -2.40
C SER A 93 0.15 5.35 -1.58
N LEU A 94 -0.14 4.21 -2.20
CA LEU A 94 -0.63 3.01 -1.54
C LEU A 94 0.52 2.02 -1.32
N VAL A 95 0.65 1.57 -0.08
CA VAL A 95 1.62 0.56 0.31
C VAL A 95 0.93 -0.78 0.50
N ARG A 96 1.54 -1.84 -0.01
CA ARG A 96 1.04 -3.21 0.19
C ARG A 96 1.46 -3.75 1.55
N CYS A 97 0.51 -4.23 2.33
CA CYS A 97 0.76 -4.88 3.60
C CYS A 97 1.46 -6.25 3.39
N PRO A 98 2.64 -6.50 3.98
CA PRO A 98 3.40 -7.74 3.75
C PRO A 98 2.78 -9.00 4.38
N VAL A 99 1.67 -8.86 5.12
CA VAL A 99 0.96 -9.97 5.79
C VAL A 99 -0.44 -10.21 5.21
N SER A 100 -1.22 -9.14 4.94
CA SER A 100 -2.57 -9.27 4.39
C SER A 100 -2.65 -9.10 2.88
N ALA A 101 -1.57 -8.62 2.23
CA ALA A 101 -1.53 -8.25 0.80
C ALA A 101 -2.47 -7.10 0.38
N GLU A 102 -3.17 -6.49 1.33
CA GLU A 102 -4.04 -5.33 1.10
C GLU A 102 -3.21 -4.07 0.82
N GLN A 103 -3.75 -3.19 -0.01
CA GLN A 103 -3.22 -1.84 -0.24
C GLN A 103 -3.85 -0.88 0.76
N VAL A 104 -3.01 -0.13 1.46
CA VAL A 104 -3.42 0.86 2.45
C VAL A 104 -2.56 2.11 2.31
N LEU A 105 -3.03 3.24 2.86
CA LEU A 105 -2.18 4.43 2.94
C LEU A 105 -1.05 4.18 3.94
N GLU A 106 0.13 4.74 3.65
CA GLU A 106 1.28 4.62 4.56
C GLU A 106 0.97 5.15 5.96
N THR A 107 0.20 6.24 6.04
CA THR A 107 -0.24 6.88 7.30
C THR A 107 -1.21 6.03 8.11
N GLU A 108 -1.80 4.98 7.53
CA GLU A 108 -2.74 4.07 8.18
C GLU A 108 -2.07 2.79 8.67
N LEU A 109 -0.79 2.59 8.34
CA LEU A 109 -0.04 1.44 8.80
C LEU A 109 0.16 1.51 10.31
N VAL A 110 0.02 0.34 10.95
CA VAL A 110 0.24 0.15 12.37
C VAL A 110 1.36 -0.86 12.60
N THR A 111 2.17 -0.62 13.61
CA THR A 111 3.33 -1.46 13.90
C THR A 111 2.94 -2.72 14.68
N CYS A 112 3.39 -3.89 14.21
CA CYS A 112 3.29 -5.13 14.98
C CYS A 112 4.18 -5.05 16.23
N SER A 113 3.60 -5.22 17.42
CA SER A 113 4.35 -5.16 18.68
C SER A 113 5.41 -6.26 18.82
N MET A 114 5.29 -7.33 18.02
CA MET A 114 6.20 -8.47 18.06
C MET A 114 7.24 -8.47 16.94
N CYS A 115 6.97 -8.07 15.70
CA CYS A 115 8.01 -8.05 14.66
C CYS A 115 8.46 -6.65 14.24
N GLY A 116 7.82 -5.59 14.74
CA GLY A 116 8.15 -4.21 14.36
C GLY A 116 7.77 -3.82 12.93
N GLN A 117 7.22 -4.73 12.13
CA GLN A 117 6.78 -4.40 10.76
C GLN A 117 5.54 -3.49 10.78
N SER A 118 5.52 -2.53 9.85
CA SER A 118 4.36 -1.69 9.53
C SER A 118 3.36 -2.46 8.69
N LEU A 119 2.13 -2.62 9.19
CA LEU A 119 1.12 -3.51 8.62
C LEU A 119 -0.25 -2.82 8.55
N ALA A 120 -1.12 -3.30 7.67
CA ALA A 120 -2.53 -2.92 7.69
C ALA A 120 -3.17 -3.29 9.05
N PRO A 121 -4.08 -2.46 9.60
CA PRO A 121 -4.76 -2.74 10.88
C PRO A 121 -5.48 -4.09 10.92
N SER A 122 -6.12 -4.48 9.81
CA SER A 122 -6.76 -5.78 9.58
C SER A 122 -5.83 -6.98 9.79
N ALA A 123 -4.51 -6.81 9.61
CA ALA A 123 -3.52 -7.87 9.75
C ALA A 123 -3.15 -8.17 11.21
N LEU A 124 -3.54 -7.29 12.15
CA LEU A 124 -3.25 -7.42 13.57
C LEU A 124 -4.42 -8.05 14.35
N ARG A 125 -4.08 -8.86 15.36
CA ARG A 125 -5.00 -9.27 16.43
C ARG A 125 -4.25 -9.19 17.75
N GLY A 126 -4.74 -8.36 18.68
CA GLY A 126 -4.03 -8.10 19.95
C GLY A 126 -2.61 -7.57 19.71
N ASN A 127 -2.47 -6.60 18.80
CA ASN A 127 -1.20 -5.95 18.40
C ASN A 127 -0.14 -6.88 17.76
N ARG A 128 -0.50 -8.12 17.44
CA ARG A 128 0.39 -9.09 16.78
C ARG A 128 -0.14 -9.52 15.43
N CYS A 129 0.75 -9.55 14.45
CA CYS A 129 0.42 -9.96 13.09
C CYS A 129 0.17 -11.46 12.98
N ARG A 130 -0.46 -11.89 11.87
CA ARG A 130 -0.73 -13.32 11.61
C ARG A 130 0.55 -14.17 11.60
N ALA A 131 1.64 -13.68 11.02
CA ALA A 131 2.92 -14.40 10.95
C ALA A 131 3.51 -14.64 12.34
N CYS A 132 3.61 -13.60 13.17
CA CYS A 132 4.06 -13.71 14.56
C CYS A 132 3.21 -14.69 15.39
N ARG A 133 1.88 -14.71 15.17
CA ARG A 133 0.97 -15.62 15.88
C ARG A 133 1.05 -17.07 15.43
N ARG A 134 1.62 -17.35 14.25
CA ARG A 134 1.72 -18.68 13.64
C ARG A 134 3.17 -19.18 13.52
N LEU A 135 4.06 -18.69 14.38
CA LEU A 135 5.43 -19.18 14.49
C LEU A 135 5.46 -20.71 14.68
N ALA A 136 6.04 -21.41 13.71
CA ALA A 136 6.15 -22.86 13.69
C ALA A 136 7.55 -23.30 14.15
N ALA A 137 7.64 -24.40 14.90
CA ALA A 137 8.93 -24.97 15.27
C ALA A 137 9.71 -25.40 14.02
N VAL A 138 11.01 -25.19 14.03
CA VAL A 138 11.88 -25.46 12.89
C VAL A 138 13.22 -26.03 13.36
N SER A 139 13.78 -26.96 12.59
CA SER A 139 15.15 -27.46 12.81
C SER A 139 16.17 -26.53 12.16
N LYS A 140 17.44 -26.66 12.56
CA LYS A 140 18.53 -25.92 11.94
C LYS A 140 18.79 -26.32 10.49
N ASP A 141 18.40 -27.54 10.12
CA ASP A 141 18.54 -28.07 8.76
C ASP A 141 17.49 -27.52 7.79
N ASP A 142 16.47 -26.78 8.26
CA ASP A 142 15.54 -26.08 7.37
C ASP A 142 16.33 -25.09 6.51
N PRO A 143 16.19 -25.11 5.17
CA PRO A 143 17.00 -24.27 4.29
C PRO A 143 16.97 -22.77 4.64
N ARG A 144 15.85 -22.27 5.16
CA ARG A 144 15.71 -20.86 5.56
C ARG A 144 16.51 -20.58 6.83
N MET A 145 16.46 -21.51 7.78
CA MET A 145 17.24 -21.42 9.02
C MET A 145 18.73 -21.61 8.76
N ALA A 146 19.11 -22.62 7.98
CA ALA A 146 20.49 -22.87 7.59
C ALA A 146 21.12 -21.66 6.89
N ARG A 147 20.37 -20.98 6.01
CA ARG A 147 20.81 -19.74 5.36
C ARG A 147 21.03 -18.61 6.37
N ALA A 148 20.11 -18.41 7.31
CA ALA A 148 20.27 -17.39 8.35
C ALA A 148 21.46 -17.67 9.29
N LEU A 149 21.63 -18.92 9.72
CA LEU A 149 22.75 -19.34 10.57
C LEU A 149 24.10 -19.31 9.84
N GLY A 150 24.10 -19.49 8.52
CA GLY A 150 25.30 -19.33 7.70
C GLY A 150 25.81 -17.88 7.64
N VAL A 151 24.90 -16.90 7.70
CA VAL A 151 25.26 -15.47 7.77
C VAL A 151 25.58 -15.04 9.20
N TYR A 152 24.83 -15.56 10.18
CA TYR A 152 24.94 -15.20 11.59
C TYR A 152 25.27 -16.42 12.46
N PRO A 153 26.54 -16.88 12.46
CA PRO A 153 26.94 -18.09 13.17
C PRO A 153 26.79 -17.96 14.69
N GLY A 154 26.82 -16.74 15.24
CA GLY A 154 26.58 -16.47 16.67
C GLY A 154 25.21 -16.99 17.15
N LEU A 155 24.24 -17.13 16.25
CA LEU A 155 22.91 -17.64 16.58
C LEU A 155 22.87 -19.17 16.80
N ASP A 156 23.91 -19.90 16.39
CA ASP A 156 23.88 -21.37 16.42
C ASP A 156 23.83 -21.94 17.85
N HIS A 157 24.20 -21.18 18.88
CA HIS A 157 24.12 -21.67 20.26
C HIS A 157 22.67 -21.93 20.73
N TRP A 158 21.66 -21.36 20.07
CA TRP A 158 20.25 -21.58 20.40
C TRP A 158 19.73 -22.91 19.84
N ARG A 159 19.11 -23.70 20.72
CA ARG A 159 18.67 -25.06 20.37
C ARG A 159 17.23 -25.16 19.86
N ARG A 160 16.36 -24.22 20.22
CA ARG A 160 14.93 -24.29 19.92
C ARG A 160 14.52 -23.06 19.12
N TRP A 161 14.21 -23.29 17.86
CA TRP A 161 13.83 -22.24 16.93
C TRP A 161 12.37 -22.36 16.52
N LYS A 162 11.77 -21.20 16.30
CA LYS A 162 10.54 -21.07 15.54
C LYS A 162 10.74 -20.06 14.42
N ILE A 163 10.07 -20.29 13.31
CA ILE A 163 10.10 -19.40 12.14
C ILE A 163 8.68 -19.12 11.67
N ALA A 164 8.49 -17.90 11.19
CA ALA A 164 7.38 -17.49 10.36
C ALA A 164 7.93 -16.58 9.28
N GLU A 165 7.12 -16.34 8.25
CA GLU A 165 7.51 -15.47 7.17
C GLU A 165 6.37 -14.54 6.79
N THR A 166 6.76 -13.35 6.37
CA THR A 166 5.91 -12.40 5.64
C THR A 166 6.37 -12.37 4.19
N GLU A 167 5.77 -11.50 3.39
CA GLU A 167 6.28 -11.24 2.03
C GLU A 167 7.73 -10.75 2.05
N ARG A 168 8.09 -9.90 3.02
CA ARG A 168 9.37 -9.18 3.02
C ARG A 168 10.38 -9.69 4.04
N ALA A 169 9.95 -10.41 5.08
CA ALA A 169 10.82 -10.75 6.20
C ALA A 169 10.67 -12.18 6.72
N TYR A 170 11.78 -12.73 7.20
CA TYR A 170 11.80 -13.87 8.10
C TYR A 170 11.65 -13.38 9.54
N ILE A 171 10.79 -14.06 10.31
CA ILE A 171 10.59 -13.80 11.74
C ILE A 171 11.11 -15.03 12.47
N LEU A 172 12.28 -14.90 13.08
CA LEU A 172 12.96 -15.95 13.82
C LEU A 172 12.75 -15.73 15.31
N LEU A 173 12.38 -16.78 16.03
CA LEU A 173 12.24 -16.78 17.48
C LEU A 173 13.04 -17.93 18.07
N ALA A 174 14.10 -17.62 18.78
CA ALA A 174 14.80 -18.58 19.62
C ALA A 174 14.22 -18.59 21.03
N VAL A 175 14.06 -19.79 21.60
CA VAL A 175 13.48 -19.97 22.93
C VAL A 175 14.47 -20.70 23.84
N GLY A 176 14.89 -20.01 24.91
CA GLY A 176 15.74 -20.54 25.96
C GLY A 176 14.95 -20.96 27.20
N LEU A 177 15.67 -21.25 28.28
CA LEU A 177 15.06 -21.59 29.57
C LEU A 177 14.44 -20.36 30.24
N LEU A 178 15.14 -19.22 30.22
CA LEU A 178 14.71 -17.97 30.88
C LEU A 178 14.38 -16.85 29.89
N ARG A 179 15.12 -16.78 28.78
CA ARG A 179 15.01 -15.72 27.76
C ARG A 179 14.50 -16.25 26.44
N GLN A 180 13.99 -15.33 25.63
CA GLN A 180 13.66 -15.52 24.23
C GLN A 180 14.35 -14.43 23.42
N LEU A 181 14.79 -14.79 22.22
CA LEU A 181 15.41 -13.88 21.29
C LEU A 181 14.56 -13.86 20.02
N LEU A 182 14.18 -12.67 19.60
CA LEU A 182 13.49 -12.41 18.35
C LEU A 182 14.47 -11.74 17.39
N ILE A 183 14.54 -12.27 16.17
CA ILE A 183 15.26 -11.65 15.07
C ILE A 183 14.33 -11.57 13.87
N VAL A 184 14.24 -10.39 13.27
CA VAL A 184 13.50 -10.15 12.03
C VAL A 184 14.53 -9.81 10.97
N LEU A 185 14.60 -10.62 9.92
CA LEU A 185 15.54 -10.46 8.83
C LEU A 185 14.79 -10.12 7.55
N ASP A 186 15.36 -9.25 6.72
CA ASP A 186 14.91 -9.10 5.34
C ASP A 186 15.07 -10.43 4.58
N LYS A 187 14.09 -10.81 3.77
CA LYS A 187 14.12 -12.10 3.07
C LYS A 187 15.17 -12.17 1.97
N GLU A 188 15.44 -11.06 1.32
CA GLU A 188 16.33 -10.98 0.17
C GLU A 188 17.77 -10.77 0.64
N THR A 189 18.01 -9.74 1.44
CA THR A 189 19.37 -9.37 1.86
C THR A 189 19.84 -10.10 3.11
N LEU A 190 18.90 -10.62 3.92
CA LEU A 190 19.15 -11.11 5.29
C LEU A 190 19.60 -10.05 6.28
N ASP A 191 19.50 -8.76 5.94
CA ASP A 191 19.81 -7.69 6.88
C ASP A 191 18.86 -7.75 8.08
N VAL A 192 19.40 -7.45 9.26
CA VAL A 192 18.64 -7.43 10.50
C VAL A 192 17.76 -6.18 10.51
N LEU A 193 16.45 -6.39 10.33
CA LEU A 193 15.43 -5.36 10.43
C LEU A 193 15.09 -5.06 11.90
N ARG A 194 15.17 -6.08 12.76
CA ARG A 194 14.92 -5.96 14.20
C ARG A 194 15.58 -7.09 14.97
N ALA A 195 16.14 -6.79 16.14
CA ALA A 195 16.59 -7.78 17.10
C ALA A 195 16.18 -7.37 18.52
N ALA A 196 15.45 -8.24 19.20
CA ALA A 196 14.90 -7.95 20.52
C ALA A 196 14.95 -9.17 21.44
N GLU A 197 15.18 -8.93 22.73
CA GLU A 197 15.07 -9.94 23.78
C GLU A 197 13.76 -9.80 24.57
N GLY A 198 13.25 -10.94 25.03
CA GLY A 198 12.07 -11.01 25.90
C GLY A 198 12.29 -12.02 27.00
N GLN A 199 11.66 -11.80 28.15
CA GLN A 199 11.62 -12.82 29.21
C GLN A 199 10.47 -13.78 28.95
N ARG A 200 10.63 -15.08 29.25
CA ARG A 200 9.55 -16.06 29.01
C ARG A 200 8.27 -15.78 29.79
N LEU A 201 8.38 -15.11 30.93
CA LEU A 201 7.27 -14.85 31.85
C LEU A 201 6.72 -13.41 31.71
N LEU A 202 7.51 -12.46 31.20
CA LEU A 202 7.08 -11.09 30.95
C LEU A 202 6.90 -10.89 29.45
N GLY A 203 5.69 -10.56 29.01
CA GLY A 203 5.37 -10.39 27.59
C GLY A 203 5.97 -9.16 26.90
N SER A 204 6.94 -8.49 27.54
CA SER A 204 7.62 -7.31 27.04
C SER A 204 8.89 -7.67 26.25
N TRP A 205 9.01 -7.09 25.06
CA TRP A 205 10.22 -7.14 24.25
C TRP A 205 11.06 -5.88 24.49
N GLN A 206 12.37 -6.04 24.60
CA GLN A 206 13.34 -4.96 24.66
C GLN A 206 14.25 -5.05 23.44
N GLU A 207 14.37 -3.94 22.71
CA GLU A 207 15.31 -3.87 21.58
C GLU A 207 16.73 -4.07 22.08
N LEU A 208 17.51 -4.87 21.36
CA LEU A 208 18.92 -5.04 21.66
C LEU A 208 19.70 -3.81 21.17
N PRO A 209 20.59 -3.22 21.99
CA PRO A 209 21.55 -2.22 21.54
C PRO A 209 22.41 -2.75 20.39
N GLN A 210 22.83 -1.88 19.46
CA GLN A 210 23.57 -2.28 18.27
C GLN A 210 24.86 -3.06 18.56
N VAL A 211 25.56 -2.74 19.66
CA VAL A 211 26.76 -3.44 20.11
C VAL A 211 26.45 -4.89 20.50
N GLU A 212 25.39 -5.10 21.30
CA GLU A 212 24.95 -6.44 21.70
C GLU A 212 24.42 -7.23 20.50
N GLN A 213 23.79 -6.58 19.53
CA GLN A 213 23.39 -7.23 18.28
C GLN A 213 24.61 -7.77 17.53
N GLN A 214 25.67 -6.98 17.38
CA GLN A 214 26.89 -7.42 16.69
C GLN A 214 27.54 -8.61 17.38
N GLU A 215 27.66 -8.57 18.72
CA GLU A 215 28.22 -9.69 19.49
C GLU A 215 27.37 -10.96 19.39
N LEU A 216 26.05 -10.84 19.39
CA LEU A 216 25.12 -11.97 19.32
C LEU A 216 25.07 -12.61 17.93
N LEU A 217 25.18 -11.79 16.89
CA LEU A 217 25.11 -12.25 15.50
C LEU A 217 26.42 -12.94 15.07
N GLY A 218 27.54 -12.60 15.73
CA GLY A 218 28.84 -13.28 15.62
C GLY A 218 29.63 -12.83 14.40
#